data_AF-A0A2V9GL11-F1
#
_entry.id   AF-A0A2V9GL11-F1
#
_cell.length_a   1.000
_cell.length_b   1.000
_cell.length_c   1.000
_cell.angle_alpha   90.00
_cell.angle_beta   90.00
_cell.angle_gamma   90.00
#
_symmetry.space_group_name_H-M   'P 1'
#
loop_
_entity.id
_entity.type
_entity.pdbx_description
1 polymer ?
#
loop_
_entity_poly.entity_id
_entity_poly.type
_entity_poly.pdbx_seq_one_letter_code
_entity_poly.pdbx_strand_id
1 'polypeptide(L)' 'MPRETLTITDNRTGKSYELPIMHDTIRAADLRQIKVDPKDFGIMSYDPAFNNTASCISKVTFIDGDTGILRYRGYP' A
#
# COMPACT_ATOMS: atom_id res chain seq x y z
N MET A 1 -18.19 -10.63 8.49
CA MET A 1 -17.12 -10.48 7.49
C MET A 1 -15.96 -9.76 8.14
N PRO A 2 -14.71 -10.20 7.96
CA PRO A 2 -13.54 -9.41 8.35
C PRO A 2 -13.58 -8.05 7.63
N ARG A 3 -13.05 -6.99 8.26
CA ARG A 3 -12.94 -5.67 7.64
C ARG A 3 -11.68 -5.64 6.78
N GLU A 4 -11.80 -5.21 5.53
CA GLU A 4 -10.68 -5.01 4.60
C GLU A 4 -9.94 -3.70 4.92
N THR A 5 -9.45 -3.59 6.15
CA THR A 5 -8.75 -2.40 6.64
C THR A 5 -7.49 -2.78 7.42
N LEU A 6 -6.50 -1.90 7.37
CA LEU A 6 -5.29 -1.96 8.17
C LEU A 6 -5.38 -0.91 9.29
N THR A 7 -5.27 -1.36 10.55
CA THR A 7 -5.18 -0.44 11.69
C THR A 7 -3.72 -0.11 12.00
N ILE A 8 -3.40 1.18 12.01
CA ILE A 8 -2.07 1.70 12.35
C ILE A 8 -2.18 2.52 13.63
N THR A 9 -1.39 2.19 14.64
CA THR A 9 -1.26 2.99 15.87
C THR A 9 0.08 3.72 15.87
N ASP A 10 0.04 5.05 15.93
CA ASP A 10 1.26 5.85 16.10
C ASP A 10 1.58 5.99 17.59
N ASN A 11 2.56 5.22 18.07
CA ASN A 11 2.97 5.21 19.47
C ASN A 11 3.51 6.55 19.97
N ARG A 12 3.92 7.48 19.08
CA ARG A 12 4.38 8.81 19.48
C ARG A 12 3.24 9.70 19.94
N THR A 13 2.04 9.47 19.42
CA THR A 13 0.84 10.28 19.70
C THR A 13 -0.29 9.50 20.37
N GLY A 14 -0.21 8.16 20.38
CA GLY A 14 -1.26 7.26 20.86
C GLY A 14 -2.48 7.17 19.93
N LYS A 15 -2.46 7.81 18.76
CA LYS A 15 -3.59 7.82 17.82
C LYS A 15 -3.60 6.57 16.96
N SER A 16 -4.79 6.04 16.72
CA SER A 16 -5.03 4.94 15.79
C SER A 16 -5.75 5.44 14.53
N TYR A 17 -5.38 4.85 13.40
CA TYR A 17 -5.88 5.18 12.07
C TYR A 17 -6.30 3.88 11.39
N GLU A 18 -7.41 3.89 10.67
CA GLU A 18 -7.83 2.77 9.83
C GLU A 18 -7.65 3.14 8.36
N LEU A 19 -6.88 2.35 7.63
CA LEU A 19 -6.63 2.51 6.20
C LEU A 19 -7.37 1.43 5.41
N PRO A 20 -8.06 1.76 4.32
CA PRO A 20 -8.68 0.75 3.47
C PRO A 20 -7.63 -0.06 2.71
N ILE A 21 -7.83 -1.37 2.62
CA ILE A 21 -7.05 -2.27 1.77
C ILE A 21 -7.78 -2.44 0.44
N MET A 22 -7.06 -2.29 -0.67
CA MET A 22 -7.57 -2.51 -2.03
C MET A 22 -6.50 -3.22 -2.87
N HIS A 23 -6.86 -4.33 -3.52
CA HIS A 23 -5.93 -5.14 -4.31
C HIS A 23 -4.67 -5.53 -3.51
N ASP A 24 -4.85 -5.92 -2.24
CA ASP A 24 -3.76 -6.21 -1.30
C ASP A 24 -2.74 -5.07 -1.11
N THR A 25 -3.17 -3.83 -1.35
CA THR A 25 -2.36 -2.62 -1.16
C THR A 25 -3.11 -1.55 -0.36
N ILE A 26 -2.37 -0.62 0.24
CA ILE A 26 -2.91 0.63 0.78
C ILE A 26 -2.48 1.79 -0.13
N ARG A 27 -3.22 2.90 -0.13
CA ARG A 27 -2.76 4.10 -0.83
C ARG A 27 -1.70 4.81 0.01
N ALA A 28 -0.51 5.02 -0.56
CA ALA A 28 0.56 5.76 0.12
C ALA A 28 0.14 7.19 0.53
N ALA A 29 -0.79 7.81 -0.21
CA ALA A 29 -1.33 9.12 0.14
C ALA A 29 -2.12 9.11 1.46
N ASP A 30 -2.73 7.98 1.83
CA ASP A 30 -3.52 7.88 3.07
C ASP A 30 -2.61 7.94 4.30
N LEU A 31 -1.32 7.63 4.17
CA LEU A 31 -0.34 7.78 5.26
C LEU A 31 -0.17 9.24 5.69
N ARG A 32 -0.50 10.23 4.83
CA ARG A 32 -0.42 11.65 5.16
C ARG A 32 -1.33 12.08 6.32
N GLN A 33 -2.34 11.27 6.66
CA GLN A 33 -3.20 11.55 7.81
C GLN A 33 -2.50 11.31 9.15
N ILE A 34 -1.41 10.53 9.15
CA ILE A 34 -0.64 10.19 10.34
C ILE A 34 0.38 11.31 10.57
N LYS A 35 0.20 12.06 11.66
CA LYS A 35 0.94 13.29 11.96
C LYS A 35 1.26 13.40 13.45
N VAL A 36 2.43 13.95 13.76
CA VAL A 36 2.80 14.33 15.13
C VAL A 36 2.34 15.76 15.41
N ASP A 37 2.72 16.71 14.56
CA ASP A 37 2.19 18.09 14.58
C ASP A 37 1.10 18.26 13.49
N PRO A 38 -0.04 18.90 13.79
CA PRO A 38 -1.05 19.22 12.78
C PRO A 38 -0.53 19.94 11.52
N LYS A 39 0.56 20.71 11.64
CA LYS A 39 1.22 21.43 10.54
C LYS A 39 2.11 20.54 9.68
N ASP A 40 2.41 19.32 10.11
CA ASP A 40 3.24 18.40 9.34
C ASP A 40 2.52 17.97 8.06
N PHE A 41 3.32 17.63 7.05
CA PHE A 41 2.82 17.03 5.82
C PHE A 41 2.17 15.65 6.05
N GLY A 42 2.60 14.95 7.12
CA GLY A 42 2.28 13.56 7.41
C GLY A 42 3.37 12.59 6.96
N ILE A 43 3.27 11.34 7.41
CA ILE A 43 4.30 10.35 7.08
C ILE A 43 4.23 9.95 5.60
N MET A 44 5.39 9.57 5.06
CA MET A 44 5.54 9.09 3.69
C MET A 44 6.15 7.69 3.71
N SER A 45 5.78 6.85 2.74
CA SER A 45 6.49 5.60 2.53
C SER A 45 7.89 5.88 1.99
N TYR A 46 8.89 5.24 2.59
CA TYR A 46 10.27 5.24 2.10
C TYR A 46 10.57 3.86 1.54
N ASP A 47 10.52 3.74 0.21
CA ASP A 47 10.70 2.48 -0.52
C ASP A 47 11.61 2.74 -1.74
N PRO A 48 12.94 2.69 -1.54
CA PRO A 48 13.89 2.88 -2.64
C PRO A 48 13.65 1.89 -3.77
N ALA A 49 13.63 2.40 -5.00
CA ALA A 49 13.33 1.64 -6.21
C ALA A 49 11.92 1.02 -6.31
N PHE A 50 10.99 1.40 -5.42
CA PHE A 50 9.57 0.98 -5.46
C PHE A 50 9.35 -0.54 -5.37
N ASN A 51 10.24 -1.26 -4.68
CA ASN A 51 10.18 -2.72 -4.59
C ASN A 51 8.91 -3.22 -3.88
N ASN A 52 8.33 -2.41 -2.99
CA ASN A 52 7.09 -2.71 -2.26
C ASN A 52 6.00 -1.65 -2.51
N THR A 53 6.02 -1.02 -3.69
CA THR A 53 5.04 0.01 -4.06
C THR A 53 4.43 -0.33 -5.43
N ALA A 54 3.14 -0.72 -5.43
CA ALA A 54 2.38 -0.86 -6.67
C ALA A 54 2.06 0.52 -7.25
N SER A 55 2.72 0.89 -8.36
CA SER A 55 2.61 2.23 -8.95
C SER A 55 1.35 2.44 -9.79
N CYS A 56 0.79 1.38 -10.38
CA CYS A 56 -0.42 1.45 -11.19
C CYS A 56 -1.21 0.14 -11.19
N ILE A 57 -2.47 0.24 -11.60
CA ILE A 57 -3.29 -0.93 -11.94
C ILE A 57 -3.05 -1.23 -13.42
N SER A 58 -2.59 -2.44 -13.72
CA SER A 58 -2.34 -2.90 -15.10
C SER A 58 -3.16 -4.13 -15.42
N LYS A 59 -3.55 -4.25 -16.70
CA LYS A 59 -4.17 -5.46 -17.27
C LYS A 59 -3.31 -6.04 -18.40
N VAL A 60 -2.06 -5.60 -18.55
CA VAL A 60 -1.19 -5.92 -19.70
C VAL A 60 -0.50 -7.27 -19.51
N THR A 61 0.32 -7.36 -18.47
CA THR A 61 1.17 -8.51 -18.21
C THR A 61 1.10 -8.85 -16.72
N PHE A 62 1.13 -10.13 -16.40
CA PHE A 62 1.28 -10.64 -15.04
C PHE A 62 2.51 -11.56 -14.97
N ILE A 63 3.29 -11.43 -13.90
CA ILE A 63 4.49 -12.22 -13.66
C ILE A 63 4.43 -12.74 -12.22
N ASP A 64 4.69 -14.03 -12.05
CA ASP A 64 5.00 -14.65 -10.76
C ASP A 64 6.28 -15.49 -10.95
N GLY A 65 7.39 -14.99 -10.40
CA GLY A 65 8.70 -15.58 -10.59
C GLY A 65 8.91 -16.87 -9.80
N ASP A 66 8.24 -17.01 -8.65
CA ASP A 66 8.40 -18.18 -7.77
C ASP A 66 7.74 -19.42 -8.38
N THR A 67 6.62 -19.23 -9.09
CA THR A 67 5.92 -20.30 -9.80
C THR A 67 6.25 -20.37 -11.30
N GLY A 68 7.11 -19.47 -11.81
CA GLY A 68 7.54 -19.44 -13.21
C GLY A 68 6.44 -19.02 -14.19
N ILE A 69 5.48 -18.19 -13.76
CA ILE A 69 4.35 -17.73 -14.57
C ILE A 69 4.68 -16.39 -15.24
N LEU A 70 4.47 -16.33 -16.55
CA LEU A 70 4.40 -15.11 -17.34
C LEU A 70 3.10 -15.16 -18.13
N ARG A 71 2.30 -14.09 -18.12
CA ARG A 71 1.05 -14.02 -18.88
C ARG A 71 0.89 -12.69 -19.59
N TYR A 72 0.52 -12.74 -20.87
CA TYR A 72 0.12 -11.57 -21.66
C TYR A 72 -1.40 -11.56 -21.81
N ARG A 73 -2.06 -10.56 -21.23
CA ARG A 73 -3.53 -10.47 -21.20
C ARG A 73 -4.22 -11.75 -20.69
N GLY A 74 -3.53 -12.53 -19.84
CA GLY A 74 -4.03 -13.77 -19.25
C GLY A 74 -3.60 -15.06 -19.96
N TYR A 75 -3.03 -14.99 -21.17
CA TYR A 75 -2.51 -16.16 -21.88
C TYR A 75 -1.06 -16.44 -21.46
N PRO A 76 -0.67 -17.72 -21.23
CA PRO A 76 0.73 -18.10 -21.01
C PRO A 76 1.65 -17.72 -22.18
#